data_AF-D7CMT3-F1
#
_entry.id   AF-D7CMT3-F1
#
_cell.length_a   1.000
_cell.length_b   1.000
_cell.length_c   1.000
_cell.angle_alpha   90.00
_cell.angle_beta   90.00
_cell.angle_gamma   90.00
#
_symmetry.space_group_name_H-M   'P 1'
#
loop_
_entity.id
_entity.type
_entity.pdbx_description
1 polymer ?
#
loop_
_entity_poly.entity_id
_entity_poly.type
_entity_poly.pdbx_seq_one_letter_code
_entity_poly.pdbx_strand_id
1 'polypeptide(L)'
;MENLGKKISPALFALIIICFLMPFVSISCSGQEIVTLSGVNMVFGKMVQLPTGETESVGPFPMVIVVFVLALVGVGVGFWKNRLSNVAAFAAGLVGPITMYLFKSSFDEEAVSQGLTTQWGAGYYLTLLLFLAGAGLNLYLMVRNRGALPAPGLARSGPRFCIQCGARNEGGNAFCTQCGARLEPGGYGGSARTSAPFSSPANVGGEAYGPGEDEVTTVLDDSGDTRLLEQVEEGEPFPVLRIKRAEEEEIIPINKPEFYIGRNREAVDYWEADNPSIGRVHAKIIRQDGAYYIVDLESKNGTYLNGERLSSNVPYPLSFKDKIRLANIEYTFDQP
;
A
#
# COMPACT_ATOMS: atom_id res chain seq x y z
N MET A 1 -12.61 -14.11 11.69
CA MET A 1 -12.60 -14.45 10.24
C MET A 1 -11.40 -13.86 9.46
N GLU A 2 -10.60 -12.95 10.02
CA GLU A 2 -9.48 -12.30 9.30
C GLU A 2 -8.30 -13.23 8.97
N ASN A 3 -8.05 -14.23 9.83
CA ASN A 3 -7.06 -15.29 9.56
C ASN A 3 -7.49 -16.30 8.49
N LEU A 4 -8.78 -16.32 8.11
CA LEU A 4 -9.30 -17.27 7.13
C LEU A 4 -8.96 -16.81 5.70
N GLY A 5 -9.19 -15.54 5.37
CA GLY A 5 -8.88 -14.98 4.04
C GLY A 5 -7.39 -15.04 3.66
N LYS A 6 -6.48 -14.87 4.63
CA LYS A 6 -5.02 -14.94 4.41
C LYS A 6 -4.53 -16.34 4.04
N LYS A 7 -5.24 -17.40 4.45
CA LYS A 7 -4.90 -18.80 4.14
C LYS A 7 -5.60 -19.32 2.88
N ILE A 8 -6.75 -18.73 2.51
CA ILE A 8 -7.52 -19.16 1.34
C ILE A 8 -6.80 -18.79 0.03
N SER A 9 -6.16 -17.63 -0.05
CA SER A 9 -5.47 -17.19 -1.29
C SER A 9 -4.36 -18.19 -1.73
N PRO A 10 -3.37 -18.56 -0.90
CA PRO A 10 -2.39 -19.58 -1.27
C PRO A 10 -3.01 -20.96 -1.55
N ALA A 11 -4.08 -21.33 -0.83
CA ALA A 11 -4.76 -22.61 -1.02
C ALA A 11 -5.42 -22.73 -2.41
N LEU A 12 -5.96 -21.63 -2.95
CA LEU A 12 -6.52 -21.61 -4.31
C LEU A 12 -5.42 -21.87 -5.35
N PHE A 13 -4.25 -21.25 -5.22
CA PHE A 13 -3.13 -21.50 -6.13
C PHE A 13 -2.56 -22.91 -5.99
N ALA A 14 -2.54 -23.47 -4.77
CA ALA A 14 -2.16 -24.87 -4.57
C ALA A 14 -3.16 -25.82 -5.24
N LEU A 15 -4.46 -25.51 -5.18
CA LEU A 15 -5.49 -26.28 -5.86
C LEU A 15 -5.33 -26.20 -7.39
N ILE A 16 -4.92 -25.05 -7.95
CA ILE A 16 -4.60 -24.92 -9.38
C ILE A 16 -3.51 -25.92 -9.78
N ILE A 17 -2.45 -26.07 -8.98
CA ILE A 17 -1.38 -27.05 -9.26
C ILE A 17 -1.94 -28.47 -9.30
N ILE A 18 -2.88 -28.81 -8.39
CA ILE A 18 -3.55 -30.12 -8.39
C ILE A 18 -4.40 -30.29 -9.66
N CYS A 19 -5.06 -29.24 -10.13
CA CYS A 19 -5.84 -29.30 -11.37
C CYS A 19 -4.99 -29.65 -12.59
N PHE A 20 -3.70 -29.33 -12.63
CA PHE A 20 -2.80 -29.72 -13.73
C PHE A 20 -2.60 -31.23 -13.84
N LEU A 21 -2.87 -32.00 -12.78
CA LEU A 21 -2.85 -33.47 -12.83
C LEU A 21 -4.08 -34.04 -13.57
N MET A 22 -5.14 -33.25 -13.72
CA MET A 22 -6.36 -33.64 -14.42
C MET A 22 -6.22 -33.47 -15.94
N PRO A 23 -7.06 -34.17 -16.74
CA PRO A 23 -7.10 -34.00 -18.19
C PRO A 23 -7.49 -32.57 -18.58
N PHE A 24 -6.68 -31.96 -19.46
CA PHE A 24 -6.87 -30.60 -19.98
C PHE A 24 -7.51 -30.62 -21.36
N VAL A 25 -7.04 -31.50 -22.24
CA VAL A 25 -7.57 -31.62 -23.60
C VAL A 25 -7.51 -33.08 -24.06
N SER A 26 -8.57 -33.52 -24.71
CA SER A 26 -8.66 -34.76 -25.46
C SER A 26 -8.76 -34.44 -26.93
N ILE A 27 -7.86 -35.01 -27.72
CA ILE A 27 -7.82 -34.83 -29.18
C ILE A 27 -8.44 -36.06 -29.83
N SER A 28 -9.41 -35.85 -30.70
CA SER A 28 -10.12 -36.91 -31.41
C SER A 28 -10.09 -36.68 -32.92
N CYS A 29 -9.94 -37.76 -33.69
CA CYS A 29 -10.08 -37.75 -35.14
C CYS A 29 -11.26 -38.65 -35.52
N SER A 30 -12.18 -38.13 -36.34
CA SER A 30 -13.37 -38.88 -36.78
C SER A 30 -14.17 -39.55 -35.64
N GLY A 31 -14.19 -38.93 -34.46
CA GLY A 31 -14.91 -39.42 -33.28
C GLY A 31 -14.16 -40.45 -32.41
N GLN A 32 -12.93 -40.83 -32.77
CA GLN A 32 -12.10 -41.72 -31.95
C GLN A 32 -11.01 -40.91 -31.23
N GLU A 33 -10.90 -41.08 -29.90
CA GLU A 33 -9.89 -40.39 -29.09
C GLU A 33 -8.49 -40.95 -29.37
N ILE A 34 -7.58 -40.06 -29.79
CA ILE A 34 -6.19 -40.43 -30.12
C ILE A 34 -5.32 -40.24 -28.88
N VAL A 35 -5.46 -39.09 -28.20
CA VAL A 35 -4.61 -38.74 -27.07
C VAL A 35 -5.32 -37.81 -26.09
N THR A 36 -5.16 -38.12 -24.81
CA THR A 36 -5.52 -37.23 -23.69
C THR A 36 -4.25 -36.60 -23.12
N LEU A 37 -4.23 -35.28 -23.03
CA LEU A 37 -3.15 -34.50 -22.44
C LEU A 37 -3.63 -33.88 -21.12
N SER A 38 -2.91 -34.15 -20.03
CA SER A 38 -3.08 -33.45 -18.76
C SER A 38 -2.23 -32.18 -18.73
N GLY A 39 -2.52 -31.25 -17.82
CA GLY A 39 -1.73 -30.02 -17.66
C GLY A 39 -0.25 -30.31 -17.42
N VAL A 40 0.10 -31.30 -16.59
CA VAL A 40 1.50 -31.69 -16.34
C VAL A 40 2.18 -32.22 -17.60
N ASN A 41 1.48 -33.05 -18.39
CA ASN A 41 2.01 -33.55 -19.67
C ASN A 41 2.29 -32.41 -20.65
N MET A 42 1.49 -31.33 -20.60
CA MET A 42 1.69 -30.14 -21.42
C MET A 42 2.82 -29.24 -20.93
N VAL A 43 3.16 -29.28 -19.63
CA VAL A 43 4.28 -28.51 -19.05
C VAL A 43 5.61 -29.21 -19.30
N PHE A 44 5.69 -30.51 -19.07
CA PHE A 44 6.95 -31.27 -19.12
C PHE A 44 7.14 -32.05 -20.43
N GLY A 45 6.13 -32.07 -21.29
CA GLY A 45 6.09 -32.91 -22.49
C GLY A 45 5.65 -34.34 -22.17
N LYS A 46 5.16 -35.04 -23.19
CA LYS A 46 4.76 -36.45 -23.11
C LYS A 46 5.19 -37.18 -24.38
N MET A 47 5.79 -38.35 -24.21
CA MET A 47 6.02 -39.28 -25.32
C MET A 47 4.76 -40.12 -25.54
N VAL A 48 4.24 -40.15 -26.76
CA VAL A 48 3.03 -40.88 -27.13
C VAL A 48 3.37 -41.88 -28.24
N GLN A 49 2.96 -43.13 -28.05
CA GLN A 49 3.03 -44.14 -29.10
C GLN A 49 1.78 -44.02 -29.97
N LEU A 50 1.98 -43.72 -31.25
CA LEU A 50 0.90 -43.69 -32.22
C LEU A 50 0.45 -45.13 -32.55
N PRO A 51 -0.79 -45.31 -33.05
CA PRO A 51 -1.26 -46.60 -33.56
C PRO A 51 -0.37 -47.19 -34.68
N THR A 52 0.47 -46.36 -35.30
CA THR A 52 1.48 -46.73 -36.30
C THR A 52 2.72 -47.39 -35.71
N GLY A 53 2.88 -47.40 -34.38
CA GLY A 53 4.05 -47.95 -33.67
C GLY A 53 5.19 -46.96 -33.47
N GLU A 54 5.10 -45.76 -34.03
CA GLU A 54 6.08 -44.69 -33.87
C GLU A 54 5.84 -43.90 -32.57
N THR A 55 6.92 -43.47 -31.91
CA THR A 55 6.84 -42.63 -30.72
C THR A 55 7.05 -41.18 -31.11
N GLU A 56 6.03 -40.34 -30.94
CA GLU A 56 6.17 -38.89 -31.08
C GLU A 56 6.22 -38.20 -29.72
N SER A 57 7.07 -37.19 -29.64
CA SER A 57 7.19 -36.32 -28.47
C SER A 57 6.25 -35.14 -28.62
N VAL A 58 5.15 -35.15 -27.88
CA VAL A 58 4.29 -33.98 -27.74
C VAL A 58 4.98 -33.03 -26.77
N GLY A 59 5.48 -31.92 -27.33
CA GLY A 59 6.40 -31.00 -26.66
C GLY A 59 5.79 -30.21 -25.49
N PRO A 60 6.64 -29.55 -24.70
CA PRO A 60 6.20 -28.62 -23.67
C PRO A 60 5.63 -27.35 -24.30
N PHE A 61 4.45 -26.92 -23.86
CA PHE A 61 3.77 -25.73 -24.36
C PHE A 61 4.14 -24.50 -23.53
N PRO A 62 4.84 -23.49 -24.10
CA PRO A 62 5.36 -22.35 -23.34
C PRO A 62 4.30 -21.57 -22.56
N MET A 63 3.11 -21.37 -23.16
CA MET A 63 2.01 -20.68 -22.48
C MET A 63 1.50 -21.45 -21.25
N VAL A 64 1.44 -22.78 -21.33
CA VAL A 64 1.03 -23.64 -20.21
C VAL A 64 2.08 -23.64 -19.10
N ILE A 65 3.37 -23.62 -19.46
CA ILE A 65 4.47 -23.46 -18.50
C ILE A 65 4.34 -22.13 -17.74
N VAL A 66 4.08 -21.02 -18.43
CA VAL A 66 3.88 -19.71 -17.78
C VAL A 66 2.75 -19.78 -16.75
N VAL A 67 1.61 -20.40 -17.10
CA VAL A 67 0.47 -20.55 -16.19
C VAL A 67 0.84 -21.42 -14.98
N PHE A 68 1.60 -22.51 -15.18
CA PHE A 68 2.08 -23.35 -14.09
C PHE A 68 3.02 -22.60 -13.14
N VAL A 69 3.96 -21.82 -13.68
CA VAL A 69 4.87 -20.97 -12.90
C VAL A 69 4.09 -19.90 -12.14
N LEU A 70 3.10 -19.26 -12.75
CA LEU A 70 2.22 -18.30 -12.06
C LEU A 70 1.49 -18.93 -10.87
N ALA A 71 1.05 -20.19 -10.99
CA ALA A 71 0.45 -20.91 -9.88
C ALA A 71 1.47 -21.16 -8.74
N LEU A 72 2.70 -21.58 -9.06
CA LEU A 72 3.77 -21.77 -8.08
C LEU A 72 4.13 -20.46 -7.36
N VAL A 73 4.28 -19.37 -8.12
CA VAL A 73 4.54 -18.03 -7.57
C VAL A 73 3.38 -17.58 -6.69
N GLY A 74 2.14 -17.82 -7.09
CA GLY A 74 0.95 -17.50 -6.30
C GLY A 74 0.92 -18.20 -4.94
N VAL A 75 1.34 -19.47 -4.88
CA VAL A 75 1.53 -20.19 -3.61
C VAL A 75 2.62 -19.53 -2.78
N GLY A 76 3.82 -19.32 -3.34
CA GLY A 76 4.98 -18.80 -2.62
C GLY A 76 4.76 -17.39 -2.07
N VAL A 77 4.23 -16.49 -2.89
CA VAL A 77 3.91 -15.11 -2.52
C VAL A 77 2.82 -15.05 -1.45
N GLY A 78 1.89 -16.01 -1.44
CA GLY A 78 0.84 -16.13 -0.44
C GLY A 78 1.35 -16.33 1.00
N PHE A 79 2.59 -16.81 1.19
CA PHE A 79 3.21 -16.94 2.52
C PHE A 79 3.89 -15.65 3.01
N TRP A 80 4.13 -14.68 2.13
CA TRP A 80 4.72 -13.39 2.51
C TRP A 80 3.66 -12.39 3.00
N LYS A 81 3.88 -11.85 4.21
CA LYS A 81 2.91 -11.03 4.94
C LYS A 81 3.00 -9.53 4.60
N ASN A 82 3.12 -9.19 3.32
CA ASN A 82 3.33 -7.81 2.85
C ASN A 82 2.21 -7.35 1.90
N ARG A 83 1.96 -6.04 1.78
CA ARG A 83 0.95 -5.51 0.82
C ARG A 83 1.21 -5.95 -0.63
N LEU A 84 2.49 -6.18 -0.96
CA LEU A 84 2.94 -6.67 -2.27
C LEU A 84 2.32 -8.04 -2.63
N SER A 85 2.08 -8.92 -1.65
CA SER A 85 1.59 -10.27 -1.94
C SER A 85 0.15 -10.30 -2.44
N ASN A 86 -0.70 -9.40 -1.95
CA ASN A 86 -2.08 -9.28 -2.44
C ASN A 86 -2.12 -8.72 -3.87
N VAL A 87 -1.24 -7.77 -4.21
CA VAL A 87 -1.13 -7.19 -5.56
C VAL A 87 -0.67 -8.26 -6.55
N ALA A 88 0.40 -8.96 -6.20
CA ALA A 88 0.98 -9.99 -7.05
C ALA A 88 0.02 -11.18 -7.25
N ALA A 89 -0.68 -11.62 -6.20
CA ALA A 89 -1.70 -12.66 -6.31
C ALA A 89 -2.90 -12.23 -7.18
N PHE A 90 -3.33 -10.96 -7.09
CA PHE A 90 -4.34 -10.41 -7.98
C PHE A 90 -3.89 -10.39 -9.45
N ALA A 91 -2.67 -9.91 -9.70
CA ALA A 91 -2.08 -9.88 -11.05
C ALA A 91 -1.96 -11.29 -11.64
N ALA A 92 -1.45 -12.26 -10.89
CA ALA A 92 -1.39 -13.66 -11.30
C ALA A 92 -2.79 -14.24 -11.61
N GLY A 93 -3.80 -13.86 -10.82
CA GLY A 93 -5.21 -14.20 -11.02
C GLY A 93 -5.82 -13.68 -12.32
N LEU A 94 -5.30 -12.58 -12.89
CA LEU A 94 -5.75 -12.03 -14.17
C LEU A 94 -4.94 -12.54 -15.35
N VAL A 95 -3.61 -12.62 -15.21
CA VAL A 95 -2.72 -13.07 -16.29
C VAL A 95 -2.97 -14.54 -16.61
N GLY A 96 -3.18 -15.40 -15.59
CA GLY A 96 -3.41 -16.83 -15.78
C GLY A 96 -4.57 -17.17 -16.75
N PRO A 97 -5.80 -16.68 -16.51
CA PRO A 97 -6.94 -16.92 -17.40
C PRO A 97 -6.74 -16.38 -18.81
N ILE A 98 -6.11 -15.21 -18.94
CA ILE A 98 -5.80 -14.61 -20.26
C ILE A 98 -4.85 -15.53 -21.03
N THR A 99 -3.76 -15.97 -20.39
CA THR A 99 -2.80 -16.89 -21.02
C THR A 99 -3.44 -18.24 -21.36
N MET A 100 -4.32 -18.78 -20.51
CA MET A 100 -5.07 -20.02 -20.81
C MET A 100 -6.02 -19.86 -22.00
N TYR A 101 -6.72 -18.73 -22.10
CA TYR A 101 -7.60 -18.44 -23.22
C TYR A 101 -6.82 -18.31 -24.54
N LEU A 102 -5.70 -17.58 -24.52
CA LEU A 102 -4.81 -17.44 -25.68
C LEU A 102 -4.25 -18.80 -26.11
N PHE A 103 -3.83 -19.62 -25.14
CA PHE A 103 -3.38 -20.98 -25.40
C PHE A 103 -4.49 -21.80 -26.09
N LYS A 104 -5.71 -21.79 -25.53
CA LYS A 104 -6.86 -22.48 -26.12
C LYS A 104 -7.13 -22.05 -27.56
N SER A 105 -7.14 -20.73 -27.82
CA SER A 105 -7.35 -20.21 -29.17
C SER A 105 -6.28 -20.71 -30.14
N SER A 106 -5.01 -20.65 -29.76
CA SER A 106 -3.91 -21.11 -30.62
C SER A 106 -3.92 -22.61 -30.86
N PHE A 107 -4.32 -23.40 -29.85
CA PHE A 107 -4.34 -24.85 -29.94
C PHE A 107 -5.52 -25.35 -30.78
N ASP A 108 -6.69 -24.73 -30.63
CA ASP A 108 -7.87 -25.08 -31.44
C ASP A 108 -7.64 -24.70 -32.91
N GLU A 109 -6.95 -23.58 -33.21
CA GLU A 109 -6.61 -23.18 -34.58
C GLU A 109 -5.68 -24.22 -35.26
N GLU A 110 -4.64 -24.67 -34.56
CA GLU A 110 -3.73 -25.72 -35.06
C GLU A 110 -4.44 -27.08 -35.19
N ALA A 111 -5.32 -27.43 -34.26
CA ALA A 111 -6.05 -28.70 -34.34
C ALA A 111 -7.02 -28.72 -35.53
N VAL A 112 -7.74 -27.62 -35.77
CA VAL A 112 -8.66 -27.50 -36.90
C VAL A 112 -7.91 -27.51 -38.23
N SER A 113 -6.74 -26.88 -38.32
CA SER A 113 -5.91 -26.90 -39.54
C SER A 113 -5.47 -28.32 -39.93
N GLN A 114 -5.34 -29.21 -38.94
CA GLN A 114 -5.00 -30.63 -39.11
C GLN A 114 -6.22 -31.56 -39.20
N GLY A 115 -7.45 -31.03 -39.18
CA GLY A 115 -8.68 -31.82 -39.24
C GLY A 115 -9.02 -32.58 -37.95
N LEU A 116 -8.44 -32.18 -36.82
CA LEU A 116 -8.66 -32.76 -35.50
C LEU A 116 -9.78 -32.03 -34.76
N THR A 117 -10.46 -32.76 -33.88
CA THR A 117 -11.48 -32.18 -32.97
C THR A 117 -10.94 -32.17 -31.54
N THR A 118 -11.04 -31.02 -30.87
CA THR A 118 -10.54 -30.81 -29.51
C THR A 118 -11.70 -30.77 -28.51
N GLN A 119 -11.61 -31.58 -27.45
CA GLN A 119 -12.52 -31.52 -26.32
C GLN A 119 -11.76 -31.08 -25.07
N TRP A 120 -12.21 -30.01 -24.44
CA TRP A 120 -11.55 -29.43 -23.27
C TRP A 120 -12.05 -30.10 -21.99
N GLY A 121 -11.11 -30.55 -21.16
CA GLY A 121 -11.37 -31.33 -19.96
C GLY A 121 -11.63 -30.47 -18.72
N ALA A 122 -12.04 -31.14 -17.63
CA ALA A 122 -12.33 -30.49 -16.35
C ALA A 122 -11.12 -29.75 -15.76
N GLY A 123 -9.91 -30.22 -16.03
CA GLY A 123 -8.68 -29.57 -15.56
C GLY A 123 -8.54 -28.14 -16.07
N TYR A 124 -8.86 -27.90 -17.34
CA TYR A 124 -8.82 -26.56 -17.95
C TYR A 124 -9.87 -25.61 -17.33
N TYR A 125 -11.11 -26.06 -17.19
CA TYR A 125 -12.16 -25.19 -16.63
C TYR A 125 -11.96 -24.91 -15.15
N LEU A 126 -11.48 -25.90 -14.38
CA LEU A 126 -11.23 -25.72 -12.95
C LEU A 126 -10.05 -24.78 -12.71
N THR A 127 -8.98 -24.84 -13.50
CA THR A 127 -7.88 -23.86 -13.39
C THR A 127 -8.35 -22.45 -13.71
N LEU A 128 -9.12 -22.26 -14.79
CA LEU A 128 -9.69 -20.95 -15.15
C LEU A 128 -10.57 -20.38 -14.01
N LEU A 129 -11.48 -21.19 -13.48
CA LEU A 129 -12.36 -20.79 -12.38
C LEU A 129 -11.55 -20.40 -11.14
N LEU A 130 -10.54 -21.18 -10.78
CA LEU A 130 -9.73 -20.92 -9.59
C LEU A 130 -8.86 -19.68 -9.71
N PHE A 131 -8.31 -19.40 -10.88
CA PHE A 131 -7.60 -18.14 -11.11
C PHE A 131 -8.55 -16.94 -10.96
N LEU A 132 -9.75 -17.01 -11.55
CA LEU A 132 -10.77 -15.96 -11.41
C LEU A 132 -11.24 -15.79 -9.97
N ALA A 133 -11.45 -16.90 -9.24
CA ALA A 133 -11.79 -16.89 -7.82
C ALA A 133 -10.64 -16.30 -6.97
N GLY A 134 -9.39 -16.63 -7.30
CA GLY A 134 -8.19 -16.05 -6.70
C GLY A 134 -8.11 -14.54 -6.93
N ALA A 135 -8.31 -14.08 -8.16
CA ALA A 135 -8.38 -12.66 -8.48
C ALA A 135 -9.50 -11.95 -7.71
N GLY A 136 -10.71 -12.50 -7.73
CA GLY A 136 -11.87 -11.95 -7.03
C GLY A 136 -11.68 -11.88 -5.52
N LEU A 137 -11.12 -12.92 -4.90
CA LEU A 137 -10.83 -12.93 -3.46
C LEU A 137 -9.74 -11.91 -3.11
N ASN A 138 -8.64 -11.85 -3.87
CA ASN A 138 -7.56 -10.89 -3.62
C ASN A 138 -8.03 -9.45 -3.84
N LEU A 139 -8.88 -9.20 -4.85
CA LEU A 139 -9.54 -7.91 -5.06
C LEU A 139 -10.46 -7.55 -3.91
N TYR A 140 -11.29 -8.50 -3.46
CA TYR A 140 -12.17 -8.31 -2.30
C TYR A 140 -11.37 -7.98 -1.04
N LEU A 141 -10.27 -8.70 -0.78
CA LEU A 141 -9.38 -8.42 0.34
C LEU A 141 -8.71 -7.05 0.20
N MET A 142 -8.33 -6.66 -1.02
CA MET A 142 -7.78 -5.33 -1.29
C MET A 142 -8.78 -4.21 -1.00
N VAL A 143 -10.02 -4.35 -1.49
CA VAL A 143 -11.10 -3.37 -1.30
C VAL A 143 -11.57 -3.34 0.15
N ARG A 144 -11.61 -4.49 0.83
CA ARG A 144 -11.97 -4.55 2.24
C ARG A 144 -10.89 -3.97 3.15
N ASN A 145 -9.61 -4.24 2.87
CA ASN A 145 -8.49 -3.69 3.65
C ASN A 145 -8.26 -2.21 3.34
N ARG A 146 -8.62 -1.74 2.14
CA ARG A 146 -8.87 -0.33 1.85
C ARG A 146 -10.24 0.05 2.42
N GLY A 147 -10.39 0.04 3.74
CA GLY A 147 -11.67 0.39 4.38
C GLY A 147 -12.30 1.60 3.70
N ALA A 148 -13.47 1.39 3.09
CA ALA A 148 -14.24 2.36 2.31
C ALA A 148 -13.42 3.18 1.29
N LEU A 149 -13.61 2.89 0.00
CA LEU A 149 -13.44 3.95 -1.01
C LEU A 149 -14.28 5.15 -0.55
N PRO A 150 -13.72 6.34 -0.31
CA PRO A 150 -14.54 7.53 -0.21
C PRO A 150 -15.26 7.64 -1.56
N ALA A 151 -16.59 7.72 -1.51
CA ALA A 151 -17.40 7.93 -2.70
C ALA A 151 -16.82 9.11 -3.51
N PRO A 152 -16.79 9.05 -4.86
CA PRO A 152 -16.39 10.20 -5.63
C PRO A 152 -17.42 11.30 -5.39
N GLY A 153 -16.99 12.43 -4.83
CA GLY A 153 -17.79 13.65 -4.86
C GLY A 153 -18.62 14.01 -3.62
N LEU A 154 -18.16 13.69 -2.40
CA LEU A 154 -18.36 14.64 -1.30
C LEU A 154 -17.04 14.78 -0.56
N ALA A 155 -16.41 15.95 -0.73
CA ALA A 155 -15.41 16.42 0.20
C ALA A 155 -15.99 16.22 1.60
N ARG A 156 -15.42 15.28 2.38
CA ARG A 156 -15.53 15.31 3.85
C ARG A 156 -14.81 16.56 4.29
N SER A 157 -15.48 17.69 4.11
CA SER A 157 -15.06 18.94 4.67
C SER A 157 -15.25 18.77 6.16
N GLY A 158 -14.13 18.64 6.86
CA GLY A 158 -14.12 18.76 8.30
C GLY A 158 -14.71 20.11 8.72
N PRO A 159 -15.00 20.27 10.01
CA PRO A 159 -15.43 21.56 10.54
C PRO A 159 -14.45 22.67 10.14
N ARG A 160 -14.96 23.75 9.54
CA ARG A 160 -14.17 24.96 9.21
C ARG A 160 -14.34 25.98 10.32
N PHE A 161 -13.29 26.70 10.67
CA PHE A 161 -13.37 27.78 11.65
C PHE A 161 -13.43 29.13 10.93
N CYS A 162 -14.34 29.99 11.36
CA CYS A 162 -14.45 31.33 10.79
C CYS A 162 -13.28 32.20 11.25
N ILE A 163 -12.49 32.75 10.31
CA ILE A 163 -11.36 33.63 10.64
C ILE A 163 -11.77 34.98 11.24
N GLN A 164 -13.05 35.36 11.11
CA GLN A 164 -13.58 36.64 11.61
C GLN A 164 -14.10 36.55 13.05
N CYS A 165 -14.68 35.41 13.46
CA CYS A 165 -15.29 35.27 14.79
C CYS A 165 -14.92 33.99 15.55
N GLY A 166 -14.14 33.10 14.94
CA GLY A 166 -13.71 31.83 15.55
C GLY A 166 -14.77 30.73 15.60
N ALA A 167 -16.00 30.99 15.14
CA ALA A 167 -17.08 30.00 15.20
C ALA A 167 -16.77 28.76 14.33
N ARG A 168 -17.04 27.57 14.89
CA ARG A 168 -17.00 26.29 14.18
C ARG A 168 -18.20 26.20 13.24
N ASN A 169 -17.94 25.92 11.97
CA ASN A 169 -18.95 25.77 10.92
C ASN A 169 -18.82 24.38 10.29
N GLU A 170 -19.95 23.79 9.92
CA GLU A 170 -19.95 22.48 9.25
C GLU A 170 -19.38 22.58 7.84
N GLY A 171 -18.73 21.51 7.42
CA GLY A 171 -18.15 21.41 6.09
C GLY A 171 -19.24 21.40 5.02
N GLY A 172 -19.44 22.57 4.40
CA GLY A 172 -20.49 22.81 3.41
C GLY A 172 -21.01 24.25 3.46
N ASN A 173 -20.88 24.93 4.60
CA ASN A 173 -21.30 26.32 4.74
C ASN A 173 -20.37 27.25 3.95
N ALA A 174 -20.94 28.05 3.05
CA ALA A 174 -20.21 29.10 2.33
C ALA A 174 -20.01 30.37 3.17
N PHE A 175 -20.82 30.53 4.22
CA PHE A 175 -20.80 31.67 5.14
C PHE A 175 -20.89 31.19 6.59
N CYS A 176 -20.33 31.97 7.51
CA CYS A 176 -20.38 31.69 8.93
C CYS A 176 -21.82 31.83 9.46
N THR A 177 -22.31 30.81 10.15
CA THR A 177 -23.66 30.79 10.75
C THR A 177 -23.84 31.77 11.91
N GLN A 178 -22.74 32.28 12.47
CA GLN A 178 -22.76 33.20 13.62
C GLN A 178 -22.57 34.67 13.23
N CYS A 179 -21.68 34.97 12.27
CA CYS A 179 -21.35 36.36 11.91
C CYS A 179 -21.58 36.71 10.43
N GLY A 180 -22.01 35.74 9.59
CA GLY A 180 -22.28 35.97 8.17
C GLY A 180 -21.06 36.12 7.26
N ALA A 181 -19.84 36.07 7.79
CA ALA A 181 -18.61 36.18 7.00
C ALA A 181 -18.43 34.99 6.04
N ARG A 182 -17.93 35.24 4.82
CA ARG A 182 -17.65 34.19 3.82
C ARG A 182 -16.54 33.25 4.31
N LEU A 183 -16.73 31.95 4.15
CA LEU A 183 -15.75 30.92 4.48
C LEU A 183 -14.98 30.54 3.20
N GLU A 184 -13.71 30.93 3.12
CA GLU A 184 -12.83 30.65 1.97
C GLU A 184 -12.65 29.13 1.76
N PRO A 185 -12.77 28.61 0.52
CA PRO A 185 -12.45 27.23 0.20
C PRO A 185 -10.92 27.06 0.16
N GLY A 186 -10.34 26.51 1.23
CA GLY A 186 -8.92 26.13 1.26
C GLY A 186 -7.98 27.05 2.03
N GLY A 187 -8.50 27.93 2.90
CA GLY A 187 -7.66 28.73 3.79
C GLY A 187 -7.29 28.01 5.08
N TYR A 188 -6.01 27.68 5.26
CA TYR A 188 -5.40 27.45 6.58
C TYR A 188 -5.67 28.70 7.45
N GLY A 189 -6.57 28.55 8.43
CA GLY A 189 -6.94 29.63 9.36
C GLY A 189 -6.06 29.58 10.60
N GLY A 190 -5.08 30.48 10.67
CA GLY A 190 -4.14 30.61 11.78
C GLY A 190 -4.75 31.17 13.08
N SER A 191 -4.09 30.78 14.17
CA SER A 191 -3.85 31.50 15.44
C SER A 191 -4.93 32.50 15.92
N ALA A 192 -5.72 32.07 16.92
CA ALA A 192 -6.34 32.99 17.86
C ALA A 192 -5.37 33.24 19.03
N ARG A 193 -4.61 34.34 18.98
CA ARG A 193 -3.93 34.91 20.16
C ARG A 193 -4.89 35.83 20.91
N THR A 194 -4.81 35.75 22.22
CA THR A 194 -5.50 36.56 23.23
C THR A 194 -5.06 38.03 23.23
N SER A 195 -6.07 38.91 23.19
CA SER A 195 -6.19 40.29 23.73
C SER A 195 -4.96 41.12 24.15
N ALA A 196 -4.81 42.33 23.59
CA ALA A 196 -4.94 43.65 24.29
C ALA A 196 -4.72 44.84 23.31
N PRO A 197 -5.24 46.06 23.58
CA PRO A 197 -5.33 47.16 22.60
C PRO A 197 -4.30 48.28 22.84
N PHE A 198 -3.92 49.05 21.79
CA PHE A 198 -3.83 50.53 21.79
C PHE A 198 -3.34 51.13 20.44
N SER A 199 -4.10 52.12 19.96
CA SER A 199 -3.80 53.31 19.12
C SER A 199 -2.67 53.35 18.07
N SER A 200 -3.04 53.71 16.83
CA SER A 200 -2.20 54.35 15.78
C SER A 200 -1.94 55.86 16.09
N PRO A 201 -1.29 56.67 15.21
CA PRO A 201 -0.46 56.40 14.01
C PRO A 201 0.88 57.22 13.96
N ALA A 202 1.73 56.96 12.95
CA ALA A 202 2.34 57.96 12.03
C ALA A 202 3.78 57.65 11.56
N ASN A 203 3.89 57.39 10.25
CA ASN A 203 4.70 58.12 9.25
C ASN A 203 6.25 57.95 9.13
N VAL A 204 6.66 57.97 7.85
CA VAL A 204 7.95 58.33 7.23
C VAL A 204 9.04 57.25 7.03
N GLY A 205 9.14 56.79 5.77
CA GLY A 205 10.28 57.07 4.88
C GLY A 205 11.44 56.07 4.80
N GLY A 206 11.92 55.80 3.58
CA GLY A 206 13.32 55.44 3.32
C GLY A 206 13.59 54.15 2.52
N GLU A 207 13.43 54.25 1.20
CA GLU A 207 14.37 53.91 0.10
C GLU A 207 15.34 52.70 0.17
N ALA A 208 15.49 52.10 -1.02
CA ALA A 208 16.29 50.93 -1.39
C ALA A 208 17.75 51.25 -1.78
N TYR A 209 18.67 50.28 -1.63
CA TYR A 209 19.78 49.95 -2.57
C TYR A 209 20.58 48.72 -2.06
N GLY A 210 20.90 47.72 -2.92
CA GLY A 210 22.03 46.76 -2.73
C GLY A 210 23.29 47.30 -3.43
N PRO A 211 24.32 46.54 -3.89
CA PRO A 211 24.78 45.17 -3.61
C PRO A 211 26.34 45.09 -3.36
N GLY A 212 26.90 43.87 -3.29
CA GLY A 212 28.35 43.55 -3.47
C GLY A 212 29.14 43.35 -2.16
N GLU A 213 30.18 42.52 -2.03
CA GLU A 213 31.04 41.78 -2.97
C GLU A 213 31.78 40.64 -2.23
N ASP A 214 32.44 39.80 -3.02
CA ASP A 214 33.02 38.48 -2.78
C ASP A 214 34.29 38.40 -1.90
N GLU A 215 34.54 37.23 -1.29
CA GLU A 215 35.86 36.57 -1.31
C GLU A 215 35.78 35.11 -0.79
N VAL A 216 35.99 34.11 -1.66
CA VAL A 216 36.41 32.75 -1.25
C VAL A 216 37.50 32.28 -2.21
N THR A 217 38.69 32.04 -1.65
CA THR A 217 39.90 31.62 -2.35
C THR A 217 39.88 30.11 -2.60
N THR A 218 40.17 29.71 -3.84
CA THR A 218 40.34 28.32 -4.26
C THR A 218 41.77 27.84 -4.01
N VAL A 219 41.91 26.66 -3.42
CA VAL A 219 43.14 25.85 -3.46
C VAL A 219 42.80 24.56 -4.18
N LEU A 220 43.43 24.35 -5.33
CA LEU A 220 43.38 23.11 -6.10
C LEU A 220 44.42 22.15 -5.52
N ASP A 221 44.04 20.89 -5.33
CA ASP A 221 45.02 19.80 -5.34
C ASP A 221 44.52 18.65 -6.22
N ASP A 222 45.45 18.15 -7.01
CA ASP A 222 45.29 17.27 -8.17
C ASP A 222 45.57 15.83 -7.74
N SER A 223 44.53 14.99 -7.77
CA SER A 223 44.66 13.54 -7.79
C SER A 223 43.40 12.96 -8.41
N GLY A 224 43.45 12.75 -9.72
CA GLY A 224 42.39 12.12 -10.49
C GLY A 224 42.07 10.72 -9.98
N ASP A 225 40.92 10.59 -9.34
CA ASP A 225 40.12 9.37 -9.32
C ASP A 225 38.65 9.78 -9.17
N THR A 226 37.90 9.69 -10.27
CA THR A 226 36.45 9.85 -10.29
C THR A 226 35.81 8.63 -9.60
N ARG A 227 35.60 8.73 -8.29
CA ARG A 227 34.57 7.93 -7.62
C ARG A 227 33.33 8.80 -7.51
N LEU A 228 32.24 8.34 -8.11
CA LEU A 228 30.89 8.83 -7.87
C LEU A 228 30.68 8.81 -6.35
N LEU A 229 30.84 9.97 -5.72
CA LEU A 229 30.36 10.21 -4.37
C LEU A 229 28.85 10.11 -4.49
N GLU A 230 28.34 9.01 -3.94
CA GLU A 230 26.95 8.80 -3.58
C GLU A 230 26.45 10.12 -3.04
N GLN A 231 25.56 10.76 -3.81
CA GLN A 231 24.98 12.02 -3.42
C GLN A 231 24.36 11.79 -2.05
N VAL A 232 24.92 12.46 -1.04
CA VAL A 232 24.23 12.65 0.23
C VAL A 232 22.99 13.44 -0.15
N GLU A 233 21.87 12.73 -0.34
CA GLU A 233 20.56 13.35 -0.42
C GLU A 233 20.44 14.16 0.88
N GLU A 234 20.54 15.48 0.77
CA GLU A 234 20.14 16.38 1.84
C GLU A 234 18.68 16.06 2.14
N GLY A 235 18.48 15.26 3.19
CA GLY A 235 17.20 14.62 3.47
C GLY A 235 16.12 15.66 3.66
N GLU A 236 15.03 15.52 2.91
CA GLU A 236 13.75 16.18 3.14
C GLU A 236 13.48 16.25 4.65
N PRO A 237 13.18 17.44 5.22
CA PRO A 237 13.07 17.57 6.65
C PRO A 237 11.94 16.65 7.15
N PHE A 238 12.26 15.80 8.13
CA PHE A 238 11.31 14.87 8.73
C PHE A 238 10.54 15.58 9.85
N PRO A 239 9.24 15.28 10.05
CA PRO A 239 8.56 15.76 11.24
C PRO A 239 9.11 15.11 12.50
N VAL A 240 8.89 15.77 13.62
CA VAL A 240 9.40 15.36 14.92
C VAL A 240 8.26 15.25 15.93
N LEU A 241 8.42 14.37 16.93
CA LEU A 241 7.68 14.45 18.17
C LEU A 241 8.53 15.17 19.20
N ARG A 242 7.94 16.15 19.88
CA ARG A 242 8.54 16.84 21.01
C ARG A 242 7.90 16.36 22.30
N ILE A 243 8.70 16.04 23.30
CA ILE A 243 8.23 15.71 24.64
C ILE A 243 9.03 16.50 25.66
N LYS A 244 8.34 17.09 26.64
CA LYS A 244 8.98 17.77 27.76
C LYS A 244 9.15 16.80 28.92
N ARG A 245 10.40 16.52 29.30
CA ARG A 245 10.74 15.69 30.46
C ARG A 245 11.53 16.56 31.44
N ALA A 246 10.97 16.78 32.63
CA ALA A 246 11.53 17.70 33.62
C ALA A 246 11.81 19.10 33.01
N GLU A 247 13.07 19.49 32.86
CA GLU A 247 13.48 20.78 32.29
C GLU A 247 14.03 20.68 30.85
N GLU A 248 14.07 19.47 30.26
CA GLU A 248 14.62 19.24 28.92
C GLU A 248 13.50 18.92 27.91
N GLU A 249 13.65 19.41 26.68
CA GLU A 249 12.80 19.04 25.55
C GLU A 249 13.54 17.99 24.71
N GLU A 250 12.98 16.80 24.63
CA GLU A 250 13.46 15.73 23.78
C GLU A 250 12.76 15.81 22.41
N ILE A 251 13.55 15.77 21.34
CA ILE A 251 13.09 15.84 19.95
C ILE A 251 13.32 14.48 19.30
N ILE A 252 12.24 13.87 18.81
CA ILE A 252 12.22 12.51 18.29
C ILE A 252 11.91 12.58 16.79
N PRO A 253 12.87 12.34 15.89
CA PRO A 253 12.65 12.42 14.45
C PRO A 253 11.86 11.21 13.93
N ILE A 254 10.82 11.50 13.14
CA ILE A 254 10.00 10.49 12.46
C ILE A 254 10.63 10.21 11.09
N ASN A 255 11.72 9.46 11.10
CA ASN A 255 12.57 9.19 9.94
C ASN A 255 12.16 7.95 9.12
N LYS A 256 11.03 7.32 9.47
CA LYS A 256 10.53 6.10 8.81
C LYS A 256 9.10 6.30 8.29
N PRO A 257 8.73 5.69 7.14
CA PRO A 257 7.36 5.72 6.63
C PRO A 257 6.33 5.12 7.59
N GLU A 258 6.74 4.12 8.37
CA GLU A 258 6.00 3.63 9.54
C GLU A 258 6.93 3.74 10.74
N PHE A 259 6.55 4.54 11.73
CA PHE A 259 7.34 4.82 12.92
C PHE A 259 6.59 4.32 14.16
N TYR A 260 7.13 3.30 14.81
CA TYR A 260 6.50 2.58 15.90
C TYR A 260 6.93 3.12 17.26
N ILE A 261 5.98 3.25 18.18
CA ILE A 261 6.22 3.76 19.54
C ILE A 261 5.70 2.74 20.56
N GLY A 262 6.50 2.43 21.58
CA GLY A 262 6.09 1.54 22.65
C GLY A 262 7.21 1.13 23.60
N ARG A 263 6.92 0.15 24.47
CA ARG A 263 7.85 -0.28 25.53
C ARG A 263 8.78 -1.43 25.12
N ASN A 264 8.51 -2.14 24.03
CA ASN A 264 9.35 -3.24 23.58
C ASN A 264 10.44 -2.75 22.62
N ARG A 265 11.66 -2.56 23.13
CA ARG A 265 12.82 -2.04 22.40
C ARG A 265 13.12 -2.74 21.07
N GLU A 266 12.84 -4.04 20.97
CA GLU A 266 13.11 -4.82 19.73
C GLU A 266 12.03 -4.64 18.65
N ALA A 267 10.87 -4.08 18.99
CA ALA A 267 9.70 -4.02 18.11
C ALA A 267 9.23 -2.59 17.80
N VAL A 268 9.97 -1.56 18.25
CA VAL A 268 9.58 -0.16 18.12
C VAL A 268 10.77 0.69 17.67
N ASP A 269 10.48 1.83 17.05
CA ASP A 269 11.48 2.80 16.61
C ASP A 269 11.77 3.83 17.71
N TYR A 270 10.74 4.25 18.44
CA TYR A 270 10.88 5.01 19.67
C TYR A 270 10.53 4.15 20.88
N TRP A 271 11.54 3.90 21.70
CA TRP A 271 11.43 3.08 22.89
C TRP A 271 11.10 3.96 24.10
N GLU A 272 9.86 3.83 24.58
CA GLU A 272 9.44 4.46 25.82
C GLU A 272 9.79 3.55 27.00
N ALA A 273 10.94 3.83 27.62
CA ALA A 273 11.50 3.02 28.69
C ALA A 273 10.59 3.02 29.94
N ASP A 274 10.44 1.83 30.54
CA ASP A 274 9.91 1.61 31.89
C ASP A 274 8.55 2.23 32.27
N ASN A 275 7.73 2.64 31.28
CA ASN A 275 6.36 3.06 31.54
C ASN A 275 5.36 1.89 31.35
N PRO A 276 4.88 1.23 32.43
CA PRO A 276 3.98 0.08 32.31
C PRO A 276 2.61 0.43 31.70
N SER A 277 2.26 1.72 31.68
CA SER A 277 1.04 2.21 31.04
C SER A 277 1.13 2.22 29.51
N ILE A 278 2.34 2.13 28.95
CA ILE A 278 2.57 2.05 27.52
C ILE A 278 2.63 0.57 27.09
N GLY A 279 1.84 0.23 26.07
CA GLY A 279 1.86 -1.09 25.44
C GLY A 279 3.23 -1.46 24.86
N ARG A 280 3.45 -2.76 24.64
CA ARG A 280 4.70 -3.27 24.03
C ARG A 280 4.96 -2.62 22.67
N VAL A 281 3.92 -2.58 21.83
CA VAL A 281 3.82 -1.80 20.61
C VAL A 281 2.51 -1.02 20.74
N HIS A 282 2.56 0.27 21.05
CA HIS A 282 1.40 1.03 21.52
C HIS A 282 0.67 1.71 20.37
N ALA A 283 1.42 2.44 19.56
CA ALA A 283 0.90 3.20 18.44
C ALA A 283 1.97 3.26 17.34
N LYS A 284 1.56 3.63 16.14
CA LYS A 284 2.48 3.98 15.06
C LYS A 284 2.04 5.24 14.35
N ILE A 285 3.03 5.98 13.86
CA ILE A 285 2.83 7.08 12.92
C ILE A 285 3.11 6.56 11.52
N ILE A 286 2.22 6.82 10.58
CA ILE A 286 2.37 6.41 9.18
C ILE A 286 2.38 7.64 8.27
N ARG A 287 3.25 7.64 7.26
CA ARG A 287 3.25 8.62 6.17
C ARG A 287 2.50 8.04 4.96
N GLN A 288 1.44 8.70 4.53
CA GLN A 288 0.65 8.33 3.33
C GLN A 288 0.32 9.59 2.53
N ASP A 289 0.61 9.57 1.22
CA ASP A 289 0.32 10.67 0.29
C ASP A 289 0.83 12.06 0.78
N GLY A 290 1.99 12.08 1.43
CA GLY A 290 2.61 13.29 1.99
C GLY A 290 2.07 13.73 3.35
N ALA A 291 0.99 13.14 3.84
CA ALA A 291 0.41 13.42 5.15
C ALA A 291 0.84 12.38 6.21
N TYR A 292 0.79 12.77 7.49
CA TYR A 292 1.12 11.91 8.62
C TYR A 292 -0.15 11.56 9.40
N TYR A 293 -0.22 10.33 9.89
CA TYR A 293 -1.35 9.81 10.63
C TYR A 293 -0.88 9.03 11.85
N ILE A 294 -1.59 9.15 12.97
CA ILE A 294 -1.41 8.32 14.16
C ILE A 294 -2.41 7.15 14.14
N VAL A 295 -1.94 5.96 14.48
CA VAL A 295 -2.75 4.74 14.58
C VAL A 295 -2.50 4.10 15.95
N ASP A 296 -3.56 3.89 16.73
CA ASP A 296 -3.51 3.09 17.95
C ASP A 296 -3.45 1.59 17.61
N LEU A 297 -2.52 0.85 18.21
CA LEU A 297 -2.30 -0.58 17.92
C LEU A 297 -2.88 -1.47 19.04
N GLU A 298 -4.18 -1.32 19.30
CA GLU A 298 -4.91 -2.05 20.35
C GLU A 298 -4.30 -1.86 21.73
N SER A 299 -3.90 -0.62 22.04
CA SER A 299 -3.26 -0.32 23.31
C SER A 299 -4.26 -0.43 24.47
N LYS A 300 -3.81 -1.02 25.58
CA LYS A 300 -4.66 -1.20 26.78
C LYS A 300 -5.21 0.12 27.32
N ASN A 301 -4.37 1.17 27.34
CA ASN A 301 -4.70 2.45 27.93
C ASN A 301 -5.12 3.51 26.89
N GLY A 302 -5.10 3.17 25.60
CA GLY A 302 -5.52 4.04 24.51
C GLY A 302 -4.50 5.10 24.11
N THR A 303 -4.62 5.50 22.84
CA THR A 303 -4.03 6.70 22.26
C THR A 303 -5.08 7.80 22.18
N TYR A 304 -4.67 9.05 22.37
CA TYR A 304 -5.52 10.22 22.31
C TYR A 304 -4.88 11.28 21.40
N LEU A 305 -5.71 11.97 20.63
CA LEU A 305 -5.30 13.11 19.80
C LEU A 305 -6.07 14.35 20.27
N ASN A 306 -5.37 15.38 20.70
CA ASN A 306 -5.95 16.63 21.21
C ASN A 306 -7.02 16.41 22.32
N GLY A 307 -6.81 15.37 23.14
CA GLY A 307 -7.70 15.01 24.24
C GLY A 307 -8.78 13.97 23.89
N GLU A 308 -9.05 13.73 22.61
CA GLU A 308 -10.04 12.75 22.16
C GLU A 308 -9.42 11.35 22.01
N ARG A 309 -10.09 10.31 22.52
CA ARG A 309 -9.59 8.93 22.43
C ARG A 309 -9.78 8.38 21.03
N LEU A 310 -8.72 7.79 20.48
CA LEU A 310 -8.74 7.19 19.14
C LEU A 310 -9.35 5.79 19.17
N SER A 311 -9.96 5.40 18.05
CA SER A 311 -10.34 4.01 17.79
C SER A 311 -9.11 3.20 17.36
N SER A 312 -8.94 2.00 17.93
CA SER A 312 -7.83 1.11 17.57
C SER A 312 -7.85 0.71 16.10
N ASN A 313 -6.67 0.61 15.49
CA ASN A 313 -6.42 0.25 14.09
C ASN A 313 -7.05 1.22 13.06
N VAL A 314 -7.44 2.43 13.46
CA VAL A 314 -7.96 3.48 12.57
C VAL A 314 -6.92 4.61 12.48
N PRO A 315 -6.55 5.08 11.27
CA PRO A 315 -5.64 6.22 11.11
C PRO A 315 -6.35 7.56 11.34
N TYR A 316 -5.72 8.42 12.16
CA TYR A 316 -6.16 9.79 12.42
C TYR A 316 -5.09 10.77 11.93
N PRO A 317 -5.46 11.80 11.14
CA PRO A 317 -4.48 12.73 10.57
C PRO A 317 -3.80 13.55 11.67
N LEU A 318 -2.50 13.78 11.51
CA LEU A 318 -1.69 14.64 12.37
C LEU A 318 -1.41 15.98 11.67
N SER A 319 -1.62 17.07 12.40
CA SER A 319 -1.35 18.44 12.00
C SER A 319 -0.30 19.07 12.90
N PHE A 320 0.42 20.08 12.40
CA PHE A 320 1.41 20.85 13.15
C PHE A 320 0.90 21.26 14.55
N LYS A 321 1.68 20.93 15.59
CA LYS A 321 1.42 21.13 17.03
C LYS A 321 0.29 20.29 17.65
N ASP A 322 -0.17 19.25 16.96
CA ASP A 322 -1.11 18.30 17.57
C ASP A 322 -0.52 17.63 18.81
N LYS A 323 -1.37 17.46 19.83
CA LYS A 323 -1.04 16.77 21.06
C LYS A 323 -1.41 15.30 20.96
N ILE A 324 -0.41 14.43 20.92
CA ILE A 324 -0.58 12.99 20.89
C ILE A 324 -0.33 12.47 22.30
N ARG A 325 -1.35 11.95 22.97
CA ARG A 325 -1.19 11.33 24.30
C ARG A 325 -1.28 9.81 24.19
N LEU A 326 -0.20 9.12 24.52
CA LEU A 326 -0.13 7.66 24.66
C LEU A 326 -0.23 7.32 26.14
N ALA A 327 -1.33 6.68 26.56
CA ALA A 327 -1.65 6.48 27.97
C ALA A 327 -1.50 7.77 28.82
N ASN A 328 -0.42 7.87 29.59
CA ASN A 328 -0.09 8.96 30.51
C ASN A 328 1.06 9.87 30.03
N ILE A 329 1.52 9.73 28.78
CA ILE A 329 2.57 10.57 28.18
C ILE A 329 2.01 11.36 27.00
N GLU A 330 2.29 12.66 26.97
CA GLU A 330 1.88 13.57 25.90
C GLU A 330 3.08 14.05 25.08
N TYR A 331 2.96 13.93 23.76
CA TYR A 331 3.89 14.42 22.75
C TYR A 331 3.24 15.55 21.97
N THR A 332 4.06 16.46 21.43
CA THR A 332 3.64 17.48 20.46
C THR A 332 4.22 17.13 19.10
N PHE A 333 3.36 16.95 18.09
CA PHE A 333 3.80 16.71 16.73
C PHE A 333 4.22 18.02 16.07
N ASP A 334 5.33 18.02 15.35
CA ASP A 334 5.90 19.19 14.71
C ASP A 334 6.33 18.83 13.29
N GLN A 335 5.78 19.54 12.30
CA GLN A 335 6.14 19.40 10.89
C GLN A 335 7.08 20.54 10.50
N PRO A 336 8.11 20.25 9.70
CA PRO A 336 9.07 21.26 9.26
C PRO A 336 8.46 22.32 8.35
#